data_AF-A0A4Z1SN44-F1
#
_entry.id   AF-A0A4Z1SN44-F1
#
_cell.length_a   1.000
_cell.length_b   1.000
_cell.length_c   1.000
_cell.angle_alpha   90.00
_cell.angle_beta   90.00
_cell.angle_gamma   90.00
#
_symmetry.space_group_name_H-M   'P 1'
#
loop_
_entity.id
_entity.type
_entity.pdbx_description
1 polymer ?
#
loop_
_entity_poly.entity_id
_entity_poly.type
_entity_poly.pdbx_seq_one_letter_code
_entity_poly.pdbx_strand_id
1 'polypeptide(L)'
;MKRDEVRAKLLELDKKKQAIEKEMSECQAIISKYPEVFDAEGFPRADVPHETVAQAKHRAACLKTDYKAVNAEIESWLPYAF
;
A
#
# COMPACT_ATOMS: atom_id res chain seq x y z
N MET A 1 -22.24 12.52 17.58
CA MET A 1 -22.26 11.84 16.26
C MET A 1 -23.22 10.66 16.36
N LYS A 2 -24.01 10.36 15.33
CA LYS A 2 -24.91 9.19 15.39
C LYS A 2 -24.08 7.92 15.18
N ARG A 3 -24.36 6.86 15.94
CA ARG A 3 -23.60 5.59 15.84
C ARG A 3 -23.59 5.01 14.42
N ASP A 4 -24.69 5.17 13.70
CA ASP A 4 -24.79 4.76 12.29
C ASP A 4 -23.81 5.51 11.38
N GLU A 5 -23.55 6.79 11.66
CA GLU A 5 -22.56 7.60 10.91
C GLU A 5 -21.13 7.12 11.19
N VAL A 6 -20.83 6.73 12.44
CA VAL A 6 -19.52 6.16 12.81
C VAL A 6 -19.28 4.84 12.06
N ARG A 7 -20.28 3.96 12.05
CA ARG A 7 -20.19 2.65 11.40
C ARG A 7 -20.05 2.78 9.89
N ALA A 8 -20.80 3.70 9.28
CA ALA A 8 -20.65 4.02 7.86
C ALA A 8 -19.24 4.51 7.55
N LYS A 9 -18.69 5.41 8.37
CA LYS A 9 -17.32 5.92 8.21
C LYS A 9 -16.27 4.81 8.35
N LEU A 10 -16.41 3.92 9.31
CA LEU A 10 -15.52 2.76 9.49
C LEU A 10 -15.56 1.80 8.29
N LEU A 11 -16.75 1.54 7.74
CA LEU A 11 -16.90 0.72 6.52
C LEU A 11 -16.20 1.35 5.31
N GLU A 12 -16.30 2.67 5.15
CA GLU A 12 -15.61 3.38 4.06
C GLU A 12 -14.08 3.34 4.24
N LEU A 13 -13.59 3.46 5.46
CA LEU A 13 -12.16 3.33 5.75
C LEU A 13 -11.65 1.91 5.53
N ASP A 14 -12.45 0.89 5.84
CA ASP A 14 -12.09 -0.50 5.58
C ASP A 14 -12.00 -0.78 4.07
N LYS A 15 -12.95 -0.29 3.26
CA LYS A 15 -12.85 -0.36 1.80
C LYS A 15 -11.58 0.32 1.28
N LYS A 16 -11.24 1.49 1.81
CA LYS A 16 -10.02 2.20 1.43
C LYS A 16 -8.76 1.40 1.80
N LYS A 17 -8.75 0.79 2.98
CA LYS A 17 -7.68 -0.11 3.44
C LYS A 17 -7.53 -1.31 2.49
N GLN A 18 -8.62 -1.99 2.16
CA GLN A 18 -8.60 -3.13 1.24
C GLN A 18 -8.07 -2.75 -0.16
N ALA A 19 -8.45 -1.56 -0.65
CA ALA A 19 -7.93 -1.05 -1.92
C ALA A 19 -6.40 -0.83 -1.88
N ILE A 20 -5.90 -0.25 -0.79
CA ILE A 20 -4.45 -0.06 -0.57
C ILE A 20 -3.73 -1.40 -0.51
N GLU A 21 -4.27 -2.37 0.23
CA GLU A 21 -3.68 -3.73 0.35
C GLU A 21 -3.62 -4.43 -1.01
N LYS A 22 -4.67 -4.32 -1.82
CA LYS A 22 -4.69 -4.87 -3.18
C LYS A 22 -3.60 -4.25 -4.05
N GLU A 23 -3.52 -2.92 -4.09
CA GLU A 23 -2.52 -2.22 -4.91
C GLU A 23 -1.09 -2.51 -4.42
N MET A 24 -0.90 -2.64 -3.10
CA MET A 24 0.39 -3.02 -2.52
C MET A 24 0.80 -4.43 -2.93
N SER A 25 -0.15 -5.38 -3.02
CA SER A 25 0.10 -6.73 -3.53
C SER A 25 0.53 -6.71 -5.00
N GLU A 26 -0.07 -5.86 -5.83
CA GLU A 26 0.29 -5.70 -7.24
C GLU A 26 1.72 -5.14 -7.39
N CYS A 27 2.07 -4.11 -6.60
CA CYS A 27 3.44 -3.58 -6.56
C CYS A 27 4.44 -4.64 -6.09
N GLN A 28 4.10 -5.41 -5.06
CA GLN A 28 4.96 -6.45 -4.52
C GLN A 28 5.19 -7.59 -5.51
N ALA A 29 4.20 -7.92 -6.34
CA ALA A 29 4.35 -8.92 -7.40
C ALA A 29 5.40 -8.48 -8.45
N ILE A 30 5.40 -7.20 -8.84
CA ILE A 30 6.41 -6.63 -9.75
C ILE A 30 7.80 -6.70 -9.12
N ILE A 31 7.92 -6.24 -7.86
CA ILE A 31 9.21 -6.21 -7.14
C ILE A 31 9.76 -7.63 -6.97
N SER A 32 8.90 -8.59 -6.63
CA SER A 32 9.32 -9.98 -6.39
C SER A 32 9.72 -10.71 -7.67
N LYS A 33 9.22 -10.27 -8.83
CA LYS A 33 9.64 -10.78 -10.14
C LYS A 33 11.07 -10.37 -10.50
N TYR A 34 11.56 -9.26 -9.96
CA TYR A 34 12.90 -8.71 -10.21
C TYR A 34 13.61 -8.37 -8.89
N PRO A 35 14.04 -9.39 -8.10
CA PRO A 35 14.65 -9.18 -6.79
C PRO A 35 16.01 -8.45 -6.89
N GLU A 36 16.74 -8.71 -7.98
CA GLU A 36 18.01 -8.08 -8.29
C GLU A 36 17.88 -7.29 -9.59
N VAL A 37 18.07 -5.97 -9.49
CA VAL A 37 18.03 -5.07 -10.65
C VAL A 37 19.42 -4.77 -11.17
N PHE A 38 20.45 -4.90 -10.33
CA PHE A 38 21.84 -4.74 -10.72
C PHE A 38 22.51 -6.11 -10.88
N ASP A 39 23.53 -6.18 -11.71
CA ASP A 39 24.40 -7.34 -11.82
C ASP A 39 25.45 -7.37 -10.69
N ALA A 40 26.34 -8.35 -10.73
CA ALA A 40 27.38 -8.55 -9.72
C ALA A 40 28.44 -7.42 -9.70
N GLU A 41 28.57 -6.66 -10.79
CA GLU A 41 29.50 -5.54 -10.90
C GLU A 41 28.84 -4.20 -10.52
N GLY A 42 27.53 -4.21 -10.27
CA GLY A 42 26.74 -3.04 -9.86
C GLY A 42 26.10 -2.29 -11.03
N PHE A 43 26.12 -2.84 -12.25
CA PHE A 43 25.50 -2.20 -13.41
C PHE A 43 24.02 -2.62 -13.57
N PRO A 44 23.16 -1.74 -14.10
CA PRO A 44 21.77 -2.07 -14.37
C PRO A 44 21.65 -3.26 -15.34
N ARG A 45 20.92 -4.29 -14.93
CA ARG A 45 20.65 -5.46 -15.78
C ARG A 45 19.78 -5.10 -16.98
N ALA A 46 20.19 -5.47 -18.18
CA ALA A 46 19.46 -5.15 -19.41
C ALA A 46 18.11 -5.91 -19.54
N ASP A 47 17.97 -7.06 -18.88
CA ASP A 47 16.76 -7.89 -18.90
C ASP A 47 15.68 -7.45 -17.90
N VAL A 48 15.94 -6.38 -17.14
CA VAL A 48 15.04 -5.88 -16.10
C VAL A 48 14.38 -4.57 -16.54
N PRO A 49 13.04 -4.44 -16.43
CA PRO A 49 12.36 -3.16 -16.66
C PRO A 49 12.55 -2.22 -15.46
N HIS A 50 13.70 -1.57 -15.40
CA HIS A 50 14.13 -0.73 -14.27
C HIS A 50 13.12 0.32 -13.85
N GLU A 51 12.56 1.06 -14.80
CA GLU A 51 11.59 2.12 -14.52
C GLU A 51 10.34 1.56 -13.85
N THR A 52 9.83 0.42 -14.33
CA THR A 52 8.65 -0.24 -13.75
C THR A 52 8.92 -0.72 -12.33
N VAL A 53 10.09 -1.31 -12.08
CA VAL A 53 10.47 -1.78 -10.73
C VAL A 53 10.66 -0.59 -9.79
N ALA A 54 11.30 0.49 -10.25
CA ALA A 54 11.49 1.71 -9.47
C ALA A 54 10.15 2.37 -9.10
N GLN A 55 9.24 2.48 -10.06
CA GLN A 55 7.88 2.99 -9.83
C GLN A 55 7.11 2.11 -8.84
N ALA A 56 7.17 0.78 -8.98
CA ALA A 56 6.53 -0.15 -8.05
C ALA A 56 7.08 -0.01 -6.62
N LYS A 57 8.41 0.11 -6.46
CA LYS A 57 9.06 0.34 -5.15
C LYS A 57 8.61 1.67 -4.53
N HIS A 58 8.63 2.74 -5.32
CA HIS A 58 8.18 4.05 -4.86
C HIS A 58 6.70 4.02 -4.45
N ARG A 59 5.85 3.44 -5.29
CA ARG A 59 4.42 3.34 -5.03
C ARG A 59 4.12 2.52 -3.77
N ALA A 60 4.78 1.38 -3.60
CA ALA A 60 4.66 0.56 -2.39
C ALA A 60 5.06 1.34 -1.12
N ALA A 61 6.09 2.19 -1.18
CA ALA A 61 6.49 3.03 -0.05
C ALA A 61 5.42 4.08 0.31
N CYS A 62 4.81 4.72 -0.69
CA CYS A 62 3.70 5.64 -0.49
C CYS A 62 2.47 4.92 0.10
N LEU A 63 2.07 3.78 -0.49
CA LEU A 63 0.95 2.96 -0.01
C LEU A 63 1.14 2.49 1.43
N LYS A 64 2.37 2.16 1.84
CA LYS A 64 2.68 1.80 3.23
C LYS A 64 2.44 2.97 4.20
N THR A 65 2.69 4.20 3.77
CA THR A 65 2.40 5.41 4.56
C THR A 65 0.89 5.64 4.62
N ASP A 66 0.20 5.54 3.49
CA ASP A 66 -1.26 5.70 3.42
C ASP A 66 -2.00 4.65 4.26
N TYR A 67 -1.55 3.39 4.22
CA TYR A 67 -2.09 2.30 5.03
C TYR A 67 -2.02 2.61 6.53
N LYS A 68 -0.87 3.12 6.99
CA LYS A 68 -0.70 3.55 8.39
C LYS A 68 -1.65 4.70 8.75
N ALA A 69 -1.80 5.68 7.85
CA ALA A 69 -2.70 6.81 8.08
C ALA A 69 -4.17 6.34 8.17
N VAL A 70 -4.60 5.43 7.29
CA VAL A 70 -5.96 4.85 7.32
C VAL A 70 -6.19 4.05 8.60
N ASN A 71 -5.23 3.24 9.04
CA ASN A 71 -5.38 2.50 10.30
C ASN A 71 -5.47 3.43 11.51
N ALA A 72 -4.65 4.48 11.57
CA ALA A 72 -4.76 5.48 12.64
C ALA A 72 -6.13 6.18 12.64
N GLU A 73 -6.68 6.47 11.44
CA GLU A 73 -8.04 7.02 11.32
C GLU A 73 -9.08 6.01 11.84
N ILE A 74 -9.01 4.73 11.43
CA ILE A 74 -9.90 3.66 11.94
C ILE A 74 -9.85 3.57 13.47
N GLU A 75 -8.65 3.52 14.05
CA GLU A 75 -8.44 3.45 15.50
C GLU A 75 -9.06 4.65 16.24
N SER A 76 -9.00 5.85 15.64
CA SER A 76 -9.62 7.05 16.20
C SER A 76 -11.15 7.00 16.20
N TRP A 77 -11.77 6.31 15.24
CA TRP A 77 -13.23 6.19 15.13
C TRP A 77 -13.80 5.03 15.95
N LEU A 78 -13.01 3.98 16.18
CA LEU A 78 -13.44 2.74 16.82
C LEU A 78 -14.12 2.94 18.19
N PRO A 79 -13.65 3.82 19.10
CA PRO A 79 -14.28 4.04 20.41
C PRO A 79 -15.71 4.59 20.32
N TYR A 80 -16.06 5.24 19.22
CA TYR A 80 -17.38 5.84 19.02
C TYR A 80 -18.40 4.87 18.39
N ALA A 81 -17.95 3.66 18.02
CA ALA A 81 -18.79 2.66 17.34
C ALA A 81 -19.62 1.78 18.30
N PHE A 82 -19.27 1.81 19.58
CA PHE A 82 -19.91 1.07 20.69
C PHE A 82 -20.78 2.05 21.51
#